data_AF-A0A934H1G7-F1
#
_entry.id   AF-A0A934H1G7-F1
#
_cell.length_a   1.000
_cell.length_b   1.000
_cell.length_c   1.000
_cell.angle_alpha   90.00
_cell.angle_beta   90.00
_cell.angle_gamma   90.00
#
_symmetry.space_group_name_H-M   'P 1'
#
loop_
_entity.id
_entity.type
_entity.pdbx_description
1 polymer ?
#
loop_
_entity_poly.entity_id
_entity_poly.type
_entity_poly.pdbx_seq_one_letter_code
_entity_poly.pdbx_strand_id
1 'polypeptide(L)'
;MGDGSEMADIGRFMRSVEGHAHLEKIRQGLRGRGITDVGFKNGGQWICTVLYLDDGSTLETAQPEHEIGALQGKFGNVMEREYYVDYPERRT
;
A
#
# COMPACT_ATOMS: atom_id res chain seq x y z
N MET A 1 -2.83 17.06 -0.32
CA MET A 1 -2.14 16.69 -1.58
C MET A 1 -0.81 16.17 -1.15
N GLY A 2 -0.53 14.88 -1.39
CA GLY A 2 0.79 14.33 -1.11
C GLY A 2 1.84 14.93 -2.03
N ASP A 3 3.06 15.04 -1.54
CA ASP A 3 4.19 15.38 -2.39
C ASP A 3 4.54 14.19 -3.32
N GLY A 4 5.26 14.46 -4.40
CA GLY A 4 5.62 13.42 -5.37
C GLY A 4 6.50 12.30 -4.79
N SER A 5 7.20 12.57 -3.67
CA SER A 5 8.01 11.58 -2.96
C SER A 5 7.15 10.59 -2.17
N GLU A 6 6.10 11.05 -1.49
CA GLU A 6 5.16 10.21 -0.75
C GLU A 6 4.43 9.27 -1.70
N MET A 7 3.95 9.80 -2.85
CA MET A 7 3.33 8.97 -3.89
C MET A 7 4.30 7.89 -4.38
N ALA A 8 5.57 8.24 -4.58
CA ALA A 8 6.58 7.30 -5.03
C ALA A 8 6.80 6.23 -3.96
N ASP A 9 7.02 6.59 -2.69
CA ASP A 9 7.26 5.66 -1.58
C ASP A 9 6.10 4.67 -1.36
N ILE A 10 4.86 5.14 -1.42
CA ILE A 10 3.70 4.24 -1.42
C ILE A 10 3.78 3.26 -2.60
N GLY A 11 4.12 3.77 -3.80
CA GLY A 11 4.33 2.94 -4.98
C GLY A 11 5.44 1.90 -4.79
N ARG A 12 6.57 2.30 -4.18
CA ARG A 12 7.71 1.43 -3.86
C ARG A 12 7.30 0.32 -2.90
N PHE A 13 6.58 0.68 -1.86
CA PHE A 13 6.06 -0.29 -0.91
C PHE A 13 5.09 -1.26 -1.58
N MET A 14 4.10 -0.76 -2.33
CA MET A 14 3.07 -1.59 -2.96
C MET A 14 3.63 -2.61 -3.98
N ARG A 15 4.76 -2.34 -4.61
CA ARG A 15 5.44 -3.28 -5.53
C ARG A 15 6.45 -4.21 -4.85
N SER A 16 6.88 -3.88 -3.63
CA SER A 16 7.86 -4.66 -2.90
C SER A 16 7.28 -6.02 -2.48
N VAL A 17 8.14 -7.03 -2.33
CA VAL A 17 7.72 -8.36 -1.87
C VAL A 17 7.07 -8.29 -0.48
N GLU A 18 7.64 -7.50 0.42
CA GLU A 18 7.14 -7.30 1.79
C GLU A 18 5.81 -6.55 1.80
N GLY A 19 5.65 -5.53 0.95
CA GLY A 19 4.39 -4.82 0.81
C GLY A 19 3.30 -5.70 0.23
N HIS A 20 3.61 -6.49 -0.80
CA HIS A 20 2.68 -7.51 -1.31
C HIS A 20 2.27 -8.52 -0.23
N ALA A 21 3.22 -9.05 0.53
CA ALA A 21 2.93 -9.98 1.62
C ALA A 21 2.05 -9.34 2.72
N HIS A 22 2.32 -8.08 3.05
CA HIS A 22 1.54 -7.32 4.02
C HIS A 22 0.10 -7.09 3.55
N LEU A 23 -0.08 -6.60 2.32
CA LEU A 23 -1.38 -6.34 1.72
C LEU A 23 -2.19 -7.61 1.49
N GLU A 24 -1.53 -8.71 1.11
CA GLU A 24 -2.20 -10.01 0.95
C GLU A 24 -2.73 -10.55 2.28
N LYS A 25 -1.97 -10.37 3.38
CA LYS A 25 -2.46 -10.70 4.72
C LYS A 25 -3.72 -9.91 5.08
N ILE A 26 -3.76 -8.62 4.74
CA ILE A 26 -4.93 -7.76 4.97
C ILE A 26 -6.11 -8.22 4.11
N ARG A 27 -5.89 -8.47 2.82
CA ARG A 27 -6.91 -9.01 1.91
C ARG A 27 -7.53 -10.29 2.46
N GLN A 28 -6.72 -11.23 2.93
CA GLN A 28 -7.22 -12.48 3.50
C GLN A 28 -8.01 -12.26 4.79
N GLY A 29 -7.60 -11.31 5.63
CA GLY A 29 -8.29 -10.98 6.87
C GLY A 29 -9.63 -10.27 6.69
N LEU A 30 -9.82 -9.57 5.56
CA LEU A 30 -11.02 -8.79 5.27
C LEU A 30 -12.06 -9.53 4.42
N ARG A 31 -11.66 -10.57 3.67
CA ARG A 31 -12.61 -11.36 2.87
C ARG A 31 -13.63 -12.10 3.75
N GLY A 32 -14.85 -12.23 3.25
CA GLY A 32 -15.98 -12.87 3.93
C GLY A 32 -17.01 -11.86 4.45
N ARG A 33 -18.13 -12.35 4.99
CA ARG A 33 -19.23 -11.55 5.56
C ARG A 33 -19.68 -10.38 4.64
N GLY A 34 -19.89 -10.68 3.36
CA GLY A 34 -20.32 -9.70 2.36
C GLY A 34 -19.19 -9.08 1.55
N ILE A 35 -17.92 -9.26 1.92
CA ILE A 35 -16.76 -8.82 1.13
C ILE A 35 -16.29 -9.99 0.24
N THR A 36 -16.40 -9.82 -1.08
CA THR A 36 -15.99 -10.81 -2.08
C THR A 36 -14.52 -10.67 -2.47
N ASP A 37 -14.02 -9.43 -2.53
CA ASP A 37 -12.62 -9.16 -2.82
C ASP A 37 -12.10 -7.86 -2.19
N VAL A 38 -10.77 -7.70 -2.17
CA VAL A 38 -10.08 -6.53 -1.65
C VAL A 38 -8.99 -6.09 -2.62
N GLY A 39 -9.09 -4.84 -3.05
CA GLY A 39 -8.09 -4.12 -3.83
C GLY A 39 -7.34 -3.09 -3.01
N PHE A 40 -6.20 -2.64 -3.52
CA PHE A 40 -5.41 -1.58 -2.93
C PHE A 40 -4.98 -0.61 -4.03
N LYS A 41 -5.07 0.68 -3.77
CA LYS A 41 -4.62 1.74 -4.69
C LYS A 41 -3.75 2.76 -3.95
N ASN A 42 -2.81 3.34 -4.68
CA ASN A 42 -2.00 4.44 -4.19
C ASN A 42 -2.88 5.69 -4.06
N GLY A 43 -3.13 6.14 -2.83
CA GLY A 43 -3.86 7.37 -2.50
C GLY A 43 -2.94 8.59 -2.33
N GLY A 44 -1.67 8.44 -2.64
CA GLY A 44 -0.62 9.45 -2.53
C GLY A 44 0.05 9.45 -1.17
N GLN A 45 -0.67 9.82 -0.11
CA GLN A 45 -0.14 9.81 1.27
C GLN A 45 -0.54 8.56 2.06
N TRP A 46 -1.35 7.68 1.46
CA TRP A 46 -1.77 6.43 2.07
C TRP A 46 -2.10 5.38 1.00
N ILE A 47 -2.23 4.13 1.41
CA ILE A 47 -2.84 3.08 0.59
C ILE A 47 -4.34 3.08 0.87
N CYS A 48 -5.13 3.28 -0.18
CA CYS A 48 -6.59 3.16 -0.09
C CYS A 48 -6.99 1.70 -0.34
N THR A 49 -7.78 1.15 0.57
CA THR A 49 -8.35 -0.19 0.48
C THR A 49 -9.70 -0.08 -0.22
N VAL A 50 -9.88 -0.88 -1.27
CA VAL A 50 -11.13 -0.98 -2.03
C VAL A 50 -11.76 -2.32 -1.68
N LEU A 51 -12.93 -2.31 -1.06
CA LEU A 51 -13.70 -3.50 -0.74
C LEU A 51 -14.74 -3.73 -1.82
N TYR A 52 -14.74 -4.91 -2.41
CA TYR A 52 -15.76 -5.34 -3.36
C TYR A 52 -16.78 -6.18 -2.60
N LEU A 53 -18.05 -5.78 -2.64
CA LEU A 53 -19.13 -6.42 -1.89
C LEU A 53 -19.90 -7.41 -2.76
N ASP A 54 -20.66 -8.31 -2.13
CA ASP A 54 -21.44 -9.35 -2.81
C ASP A 54 -22.69 -8.83 -3.54
N ASP A 55 -23.19 -7.67 -3.13
CA ASP A 55 -24.23 -6.91 -3.84
C ASP A 55 -23.71 -6.17 -5.09
N GLY A 56 -22.41 -6.31 -5.40
CA GLY A 56 -21.75 -5.67 -6.53
C GLY A 56 -21.33 -4.22 -6.28
N SER A 57 -21.58 -3.67 -5.08
CA SER A 57 -21.11 -2.35 -4.69
C SER A 57 -19.64 -2.37 -4.26
N THR A 58 -19.04 -1.18 -4.19
CA THR A 58 -17.65 -0.99 -3.76
C THR A 58 -17.57 0.05 -2.66
N LEU A 59 -16.79 -0.24 -1.61
CA LEU A 59 -16.47 0.71 -0.55
C LEU A 59 -14.99 1.03 -0.56
N GLU A 60 -14.65 2.31 -0.56
CA GLU A 60 -13.27 2.77 -0.43
C GLU A 60 -13.03 3.27 0.99
N THR A 61 -11.92 2.82 1.59
CA THR A 61 -11.54 3.24 2.94
C THR A 61 -10.04 3.53 3.02
N ALA A 62 -9.68 4.47 3.87
CA ALA A 62 -8.31 4.78 4.23
C ALA A 62 -8.12 4.40 5.71
N GLN A 63 -7.09 3.62 5.99
CA GLN A 63 -6.77 3.19 7.34
C GLN A 63 -5.50 3.92 7.80
N PRO A 64 -5.44 4.44 9.05
CA PRO A 64 -4.27 5.16 9.55
C PRO A 64 -2.97 4.34 9.48
N GLU A 65 -3.05 3.03 9.65
CA GLU A 65 -1.89 2.11 9.52
C GLU A 65 -1.31 2.01 8.10
N HIS A 66 -2.05 2.49 7.10
CA HIS A 66 -1.64 2.58 5.70
C HIS A 66 -1.22 3.97 5.27
N GLU A 67 -1.13 4.92 6.21
CA GLU A 67 -0.54 6.23 5.96
C GLU A 67 0.98 6.11 5.78
N ILE A 68 1.55 6.97 4.93
CA ILE A 68 2.96 6.95 4.57
C ILE A 68 3.86 6.99 5.81
N GLY A 69 3.55 7.80 6.82
CA GLY A 69 4.34 7.87 8.04
C GLY A 69 4.36 6.55 8.83
N ALA A 70 3.22 5.87 8.93
CA ALA A 70 3.13 4.56 9.58
C ALA A 70 3.90 3.49 8.80
N LEU A 71 3.77 3.51 7.46
CA LEU A 71 4.47 2.58 6.57
C LEU A 71 5.98 2.82 6.57
N GLN A 72 6.44 4.06 6.53
CA GLN A 72 7.87 4.41 6.64
C GLN A 72 8.45 3.97 7.99
N GLY A 73 7.70 4.16 9.08
CA GLY A 73 8.14 3.71 10.41
C GLY A 73 8.34 2.20 10.51
N LYS A 74 7.56 1.41 9.76
CA LYS A 74 7.59 -0.06 9.82
C LYS A 74 8.42 -0.71 8.70
N PHE A 75 8.44 -0.09 7.52
CA PHE A 75 8.97 -0.64 6.27
C PHE A 75 9.91 0.34 5.55
N GLY A 76 10.46 1.34 6.25
CA GLY A 76 11.34 2.34 5.65
C GLY A 76 12.56 1.71 4.94
N ASN A 77 13.13 0.64 5.49
CA ASN A 77 14.21 -0.11 4.86
C ASN A 77 13.79 -0.78 3.53
N VAL A 78 12.53 -1.20 3.42
CA VAL A 78 11.98 -1.77 2.18
C VAL A 78 11.83 -0.66 1.14
N MET A 79 11.25 0.48 1.52
CA MET A 79 11.09 1.64 0.63
C MET A 79 12.45 2.18 0.15
N GLU A 80 13.45 2.23 1.04
CA GLU A 80 14.81 2.63 0.70
C GLU A 80 15.46 1.63 -0.28
N ARG A 81 15.33 0.32 -0.03
CA ARG A 81 15.85 -0.68 -0.95
C ARG A 81 15.24 -0.54 -2.33
N GLU A 82 13.92 -0.39 -2.39
CA GLU A 82 13.17 -0.17 -3.63
C GLU A 82 13.53 1.18 -4.29
N TYR A 83 13.91 2.20 -3.52
CA TYR A 83 14.38 3.48 -4.05
C TYR A 83 15.68 3.30 -4.83
N TYR A 84 16.61 2.47 -4.35
CA TYR A 84 17.84 2.15 -5.09
C TYR A 84 17.62 1.17 -6.25
N VAL A 85 16.45 0.53 -6.36
CA VAL A 85 16.04 -0.16 -7.59
C VAL A 85 15.67 0.86 -8.67
N ASP A 86 14.98 1.95 -8.30
CA ASP A 86 14.64 3.05 -9.21
C ASP A 86 15.86 3.89 -9.60
N TYR A 87 16.79 4.09 -8.65
CA TYR A 87 17.97 4.97 -8.79
C TYR A 87 19.27 4.26 -8.38
N PRO A 88 19.73 3.25 -9.13
CA PRO A 88 20.91 2.46 -8.78
C PRO A 88 22.20 3.29 -8.71
N GLU A 89 22.27 4.41 -9.44
CA GLU A 89 23.41 5.32 -9.47
C GLU A 89 23.65 6.08 -8.17
N ARG A 90 22.65 6.14 -7.28
CA ARG A 90 22.69 6.91 -6.01
C ARG A 90 23.23 6.12 -4.83
N ARG A 91 23.70 4.89 -5.06
CA ARG A 91 24.14 3.94 -4.02
C ARG A 91 25.59 4.14 -3.56
N THR A 92 26.16 5.31 -3.86
CA THR A 92 27.58 5.67 -3.66
C THR A 92 27.94 5.97 -2.21
#